data_AF-A0ABD0ZIB7-F1
#
_entry.id   AF-A0ABD0ZIB7-F1
#
_cell.length_a   1.000
_cell.length_b   1.000
_cell.length_c   1.000
_cell.angle_alpha   90.00
_cell.angle_beta   90.00
_cell.angle_gamma   90.00
#
_symmetry.space_group_name_H-M   'P 1'
#
loop_
_entity.id
_entity.type
_entity.pdbx_description
1 polymer ?
#
loop_
_entity_poly.entity_id
_entity_poly.type
_entity_poly.pdbx_seq_one_letter_code
_entity_poly.pdbx_strand_id
1 'polypeptide(L)'
;MVRDGIVLGHRISEKGIEVDKEKIEVMISLLPPNSVKGVRSFLGDAGFYQRFIKDFSKIARPLTQLLCKEVKFEFDSACLEAFHTIKGALISAPIVQPPDWSLPFKVMTDASDYAVGAVLGQRKDKKLHVIYYASRTLDEAQCRYATTEKELLAVVFAFEKF
;
A
#
# COMPACT_ATOMS: atom_id res chain seq x y z
N MET A 1 -27.78 2.63 10.55
CA MET A 1 -26.54 3.14 9.94
C MET A 1 -25.55 3.36 11.08
N VAL A 2 -24.38 2.72 11.06
CA VAL A 2 -23.36 2.85 12.12
C VAL A 2 -22.81 4.27 12.06
N ARG A 3 -22.89 5.03 13.16
CA ARG A 3 -22.37 6.42 13.24
C ARG A 3 -20.85 6.45 13.44
N ASP A 4 -20.35 5.49 14.20
CA ASP A 4 -18.93 5.22 14.45
C ASP A 4 -18.83 3.75 14.93
N GLY A 5 -17.85 2.98 14.46
CA GLY A 5 -17.65 1.60 14.92
C GLY A 5 -16.52 0.86 14.22
N ILE A 6 -16.06 -0.25 14.82
CA ILE A 6 -15.01 -1.11 14.27
C ILE A 6 -15.64 -2.27 13.48
N VAL A 7 -15.22 -2.42 12.21
CA VAL A 7 -15.63 -3.50 11.32
C VAL A 7 -14.39 -4.05 10.62
N LEU A 8 -14.13 -5.36 10.80
CA LEU A 8 -13.02 -6.08 10.16
C LEU A 8 -11.64 -5.39 10.35
N GLY A 9 -11.39 -4.81 11.53
CA GLY A 9 -10.12 -4.11 11.81
C GLY A 9 -9.98 -2.73 11.16
N HIS A 10 -11.09 -2.14 10.73
CA HIS A 10 -11.19 -0.75 10.30
C HIS A 10 -12.19 0.01 11.14
N ARG A 11 -11.89 1.27 11.43
CA ARG A 11 -12.84 2.18 12.04
C ARG A 11 -13.64 2.89 10.94
N ILE A 12 -14.96 2.74 10.99
CA ILE A 12 -15.89 3.37 10.04
C ILE A 12 -16.57 4.52 10.78
N SER A 13 -16.49 5.73 10.22
CA SER A 13 -17.15 6.92 10.73
C SER A 13 -17.71 7.77 9.58
N GLU A 14 -18.44 8.85 9.90
CA GLU A 14 -18.90 9.83 8.89
C GLU A 14 -17.75 10.48 8.11
N LYS A 15 -16.52 10.50 8.66
CA LYS A 15 -15.34 11.05 7.99
C LYS A 15 -14.77 10.09 6.94
N GLY A 16 -15.02 8.80 7.11
CA GLY A 16 -14.62 7.72 6.21
C GLY A 16 -14.08 6.49 6.94
N ILE A 17 -13.19 5.77 6.26
CA ILE A 17 -12.60 4.53 6.71
C ILE A 17 -11.17 4.81 7.20
N GLU A 18 -10.93 4.48 8.45
CA GLU A 18 -9.63 4.59 9.11
C GLU A 18 -9.10 3.20 9.47
N VAL A 19 -7.79 3.14 9.65
CA VAL A 19 -7.16 1.97 10.27
C VAL A 19 -7.48 1.98 11.76
N ASP A 20 -7.82 0.80 12.31
CA ASP A 20 -8.02 0.64 13.75
C ASP A 20 -6.72 0.94 14.52
N LYS A 21 -6.81 1.85 15.51
CA LYS A 21 -5.66 2.31 16.29
C LYS A 21 -5.02 1.18 17.09
N GLU A 22 -5.81 0.26 17.64
CA GLU A 22 -5.27 -0.87 18.40
C GLU A 22 -4.40 -1.77 17.51
N LYS A 23 -4.82 -1.97 16.26
CA LYS A 23 -4.03 -2.73 15.27
C LYS A 23 -2.77 -2.00 14.83
N ILE A 24 -2.84 -0.67 14.70
CA ILE A 24 -1.66 0.15 14.42
C ILE A 24 -0.66 0.06 15.58
N GLU A 25 -1.10 0.19 16.83
CA GLU A 25 -0.23 0.14 18.01
C GLU A 25 0.53 -1.17 18.12
N VAL A 26 -0.15 -2.30 17.89
CA VAL A 26 0.49 -3.62 17.83
C VAL A 26 1.59 -3.63 16.76
N MET A 27 1.30 -3.13 15.55
CA MET A 27 2.27 -3.10 14.46
C MET A 27 3.43 -2.11 14.70
N ILE A 28 3.20 -1.01 15.43
CA ILE A 28 4.25 -0.07 15.86
C ILE A 28 5.17 -0.71 16.92
N SER A 29 4.63 -1.54 17.80
CA SER A 29 5.41 -2.20 18.84
C SER A 29 6.32 -3.32 18.33
N LEU A 30 6.10 -3.80 17.10
CA LEU A 30 6.89 -4.87 16.50
C LEU A 30 8.36 -4.44 16.35
N LEU A 31 9.26 -5.32 16.79
CA LEU A 31 10.69 -5.22 16.55
C LEU A 31 11.02 -5.56 15.09
N PRO A 32 12.14 -5.05 14.55
CA PRO A 32 12.61 -5.46 13.23
C PRO A 32 12.74 -6.98 13.13
N PRO A 33 12.21 -7.60 12.06
CA PRO A 33 12.21 -9.05 11.92
C PRO A 33 13.64 -9.58 11.69
N ASN A 34 14.00 -10.63 12.41
CA ASN A 34 15.31 -11.28 12.33
C ASN A 34 15.29 -12.60 11.53
N SER A 35 14.18 -12.90 10.86
CA SER A 35 14.02 -14.12 10.05
C SER A 35 13.09 -13.90 8.86
N VAL A 36 13.23 -14.74 7.84
CA VAL A 36 12.36 -14.78 6.65
C VAL A 36 10.88 -14.95 7.05
N LYS A 37 10.60 -15.77 8.08
CA LYS A 37 9.24 -15.96 8.60
C LYS A 37 8.70 -14.67 9.24
N GLY A 38 9.54 -13.95 9.99
CA GLY A 38 9.19 -12.66 10.58
C GLY A 38 8.88 -11.61 9.51
N VAL A 39 9.71 -11.51 8.47
CA VAL A 39 9.48 -10.60 7.34
C VAL A 39 8.18 -10.93 6.62
N ARG A 40 7.91 -12.22 6.35
CA ARG A 40 6.66 -12.64 5.71
C ARG A 40 5.43 -12.31 6.55
N SER A 41 5.50 -12.52 7.87
CA SER A 41 4.42 -12.15 8.80
C SER A 41 4.17 -10.65 8.76
N PHE A 42 5.22 -9.84 8.93
CA PHE A 42 5.12 -8.38 8.91
C PHE A 42 4.53 -7.85 7.60
N LEU A 43 4.99 -8.35 6.45
CA LEU A 43 4.45 -7.94 5.15
C LEU A 43 3.01 -8.40 4.94
N GLY A 44 2.61 -9.55 5.50
CA GLY A 44 1.21 -9.99 5.51
C GLY A 44 0.31 -9.03 6.29
N ASP A 45 0.74 -8.65 7.49
CA ASP A 45 -0.01 -7.73 8.36
C ASP A 45 -0.05 -6.31 7.77
N ALA A 46 1.09 -5.79 7.32
CA ALA A 46 1.17 -4.48 6.67
C ALA A 46 0.42 -4.45 5.33
N GLY A 47 0.42 -5.57 4.60
CA GLY A 47 -0.26 -5.71 3.31
C GLY A 47 -1.78 -5.55 3.41
N PHE A 48 -2.39 -5.90 4.54
CA PHE A 48 -3.82 -5.65 4.79
C PHE A 48 -4.16 -4.14 4.75
N TYR A 49 -3.20 -3.29 5.11
CA TYR A 49 -3.34 -1.84 5.15
C TYR A 49 -2.68 -1.13 3.96
N GLN A 50 -2.19 -1.87 2.95
CA GLN A 50 -1.52 -1.30 1.79
C GLN A 50 -2.34 -0.23 1.07
N ARG A 51 -3.68 -0.33 1.12
CA ARG A 51 -4.61 0.62 0.47
C ARG A 51 -4.56 2.04 1.02
N PHE A 52 -3.96 2.22 2.20
CA PHE A 52 -3.76 3.51 2.85
C PHE A 52 -2.35 4.08 2.59
N ILE A 53 -1.43 3.28 2.05
CA ILE A 53 -0.02 3.61 1.91
C ILE A 53 0.30 3.83 0.43
N LYS A 54 0.63 5.07 0.09
CA LYS A 54 1.10 5.40 -1.26
C LYS A 54 2.41 4.65 -1.55
N ASP A 55 2.52 4.09 -2.75
CA ASP A 55 3.72 3.40 -3.25
C ASP A 55 4.21 2.23 -2.38
N PHE A 56 3.29 1.56 -1.66
CA PHE A 56 3.62 0.47 -0.72
C PHE A 56 4.58 -0.57 -1.31
N SER A 57 4.33 -1.04 -2.53
CA SER A 57 5.18 -2.05 -3.20
C SER A 57 6.63 -1.56 -3.41
N LYS A 58 6.82 -0.26 -3.66
CA LYS A 58 8.15 0.34 -3.84
C LYS A 58 8.89 0.40 -2.50
N ILE A 59 8.19 0.79 -1.43
CA ILE A 59 8.74 0.87 -0.07
C ILE A 59 9.05 -0.51 0.48
N ALA A 60 8.15 -1.48 0.29
CA ALA A 60 8.29 -2.85 0.78
C ALA A 60 9.32 -3.68 -0.01
N ARG A 61 9.85 -3.16 -1.12
CA ARG A 61 10.72 -3.91 -2.02
C ARG A 61 11.92 -4.57 -1.33
N PRO A 62 12.73 -3.88 -0.50
CA PRO A 62 13.87 -4.51 0.19
C PRO A 62 13.43 -5.69 1.04
N LEU A 63 12.30 -5.57 1.74
CA LEU A 63 11.73 -6.64 2.56
C LEU A 63 11.22 -7.82 1.71
N THR A 64 10.59 -7.55 0.56
CA THR A 64 10.12 -8.61 -0.34
C THR A 64 11.28 -9.39 -0.98
N GLN A 65 12.43 -8.74 -1.23
CA GLN A 65 13.61 -9.42 -1.77
C GLN A 65 14.16 -10.48 -0.81
N LEU A 66 14.07 -10.26 0.51
CA LEU A 66 14.44 -11.24 1.54
C LEU A 66 13.57 -12.51 1.53
N LEU A 67 12.45 -12.52 0.79
CA LEU A 67 11.57 -13.69 0.66
C LEU A 67 11.91 -14.57 -0.55
N CYS A 68 12.82 -14.14 -1.43
CA CYS A 68 13.23 -14.89 -2.62
C CYS A 68 14.08 -16.12 -2.25
N LYS A 69 13.86 -17.26 -2.93
CA LYS A 69 14.45 -18.57 -2.58
C LYS A 69 15.98 -18.63 -2.65
N GLU A 70 16.62 -17.72 -3.37
CA GLU A 70 18.08 -17.72 -3.60
C GLU A 70 18.79 -16.52 -2.97
N VAL A 71 18.10 -15.77 -2.10
CA VAL A 71 18.68 -14.59 -1.43
C VAL A 71 19.07 -14.96 -0.01
N LYS A 72 20.33 -14.67 0.36
CA LYS A 72 20.79 -14.80 1.75
C LYS A 72 20.02 -13.79 2.60
N PHE A 73 19.51 -14.23 3.74
CA PHE A 73 18.81 -13.34 4.66
C PHE A 73 19.81 -12.37 5.32
N GLU A 74 19.84 -11.14 4.82
CA GLU A 74 20.63 -10.04 5.36
C GLU A 74 19.71 -8.85 5.57
N PHE A 75 19.33 -8.59 6.83
CA PHE A 75 18.49 -7.45 7.17
C PHE A 75 19.37 -6.21 7.30
N ASP A 76 19.58 -5.54 6.18
CA ASP A 76 20.45 -4.37 6.05
C ASP A 76 19.75 -3.04 6.42
N SER A 77 20.45 -1.93 6.23
CA SER A 77 19.92 -0.59 6.48
C SER A 77 18.72 -0.25 5.61
N ALA A 78 18.68 -0.71 4.36
CA ALA A 78 17.55 -0.48 3.46
C ALA A 78 16.30 -1.24 3.91
N CYS A 79 16.45 -2.46 4.42
CA CYS A 79 15.36 -3.22 5.04
C CYS A 79 14.84 -2.53 6.31
N LEU A 80 15.74 -1.99 7.13
CA LEU A 80 15.37 -1.26 8.34
C LEU A 80 14.62 0.04 8.02
N GLU A 81 15.09 0.80 7.02
CA GLU A 81 14.42 2.00 6.54
C GLU A 81 13.04 1.69 5.98
N ALA A 82 12.91 0.63 5.16
CA ALA A 82 11.62 0.18 4.64
C ALA A 82 10.65 -0.19 5.77
N PHE A 83 11.13 -0.92 6.78
CA PHE A 83 10.36 -1.31 7.96
C PHE A 83 9.84 -0.09 8.73
N HIS A 84 10.69 0.90 9.00
CA HIS A 84 10.29 2.12 9.69
C HIS A 84 9.36 2.99 8.85
N THR A 85 9.62 3.11 7.55
CA THR A 85 8.78 3.88 6.63
C THR A 85 7.37 3.32 6.56
N ILE A 86 7.22 1.99 6.46
CA ILE A 86 5.90 1.34 6.48
C ILE A 86 5.17 1.65 7.80
N LYS A 87 5.85 1.50 8.94
CA LYS A 87 5.26 1.82 10.26
C LYS A 87 4.85 3.29 10.38
N GLY A 88 5.66 4.21 9.89
CA GLY A 88 5.35 5.64 9.86
C GLY A 88 4.17 5.99 8.96
N ALA A 89 4.07 5.34 7.80
CA ALA A 89 2.95 5.50 6.88
C ALA A 89 1.62 4.99 7.47
N LEU A 90 1.66 3.97 8.33
CA LEU A 90 0.48 3.46 9.05
C LEU A 90 0.00 4.42 10.14
N ILE A 91 0.91 5.11 10.82
CA ILE A 91 0.57 6.15 11.82
C ILE A 91 -0.08 7.36 11.14
N SER A 92 0.52 7.79 10.02
CA SER A 92 0.07 8.95 9.24
C SER A 92 -1.01 8.59 8.22
N ALA A 93 -1.50 7.35 8.23
CA ALA A 93 -2.41 6.81 7.22
C ALA A 93 -3.61 7.76 7.04
N PRO A 94 -3.85 8.25 5.82
CA PRO A 94 -4.94 9.17 5.57
C PRO A 94 -6.28 8.46 5.77
N ILE A 95 -7.28 9.22 6.22
CA ILE A 95 -8.67 8.78 6.22
C ILE A 95 -9.05 8.57 4.76
N VAL A 96 -9.32 7.32 4.39
CA VAL A 96 -9.85 7.01 3.06
C VAL A 96 -11.32 7.38 3.06
N GLN A 97 -11.71 8.27 2.15
CA GLN A 97 -13.08 8.71 2.07
C GLN A 97 -13.93 7.67 1.35
N PRO A 98 -15.20 7.48 1.77
CA PRO A 98 -16.11 6.62 1.05
C PRO A 98 -16.35 7.22 -0.34
N PRO A 99 -16.54 6.38 -1.37
CA PRO A 99 -16.84 6.87 -2.70
C PRO A 99 -18.20 7.58 -2.70
N ASP A 100 -18.24 8.77 -3.30
CA ASP A 100 -19.47 9.49 -3.61
C ASP A 100 -19.91 9.12 -5.02
N TRP A 101 -20.91 8.24 -5.15
CA TRP A 101 -21.38 7.73 -6.44
C TRP A 101 -21.96 8.80 -7.38
N SER A 102 -22.18 10.03 -6.89
CA SER A 102 -22.60 11.17 -7.72
C SER A 102 -21.43 11.89 -8.41
N LEU A 103 -20.19 11.64 -7.97
CA LEU A 103 -18.99 12.29 -8.51
C LEU A 103 -18.21 11.36 -9.44
N PRO A 104 -17.57 11.91 -10.50
CA PRO A 104 -16.74 11.13 -11.39
C PRO A 104 -15.49 10.63 -10.67
N PHE A 105 -15.18 9.35 -10.85
CA PHE A 105 -13.92 8.76 -10.43
C PHE A 105 -12.77 9.26 -11.30
N LYS A 106 -11.59 9.40 -10.68
CA LYS A 106 -10.33 9.68 -11.34
C LYS A 106 -9.32 8.63 -10.93
N VAL A 107 -8.70 8.03 -11.94
CA VAL A 107 -7.58 7.12 -11.77
C VAL A 107 -6.31 7.87 -12.16
N MET A 108 -5.30 7.80 -11.30
CA MET A 108 -3.94 8.24 -11.59
C MET A 108 -3.03 7.03 -11.51
N THR A 109 -2.17 6.84 -12.49
CA THR A 109 -1.22 5.73 -12.53
C THR A 109 0.20 6.25 -12.65
N ASP A 110 1.15 5.46 -12.16
CA ASP A 110 2.57 5.71 -12.29
C ASP A 110 3.28 4.37 -12.44
N ALA A 111 4.34 4.33 -13.23
CA ALA A 111 5.19 3.17 -13.34
C ALA A 111 6.64 3.50 -12.99
N SER A 112 7.28 2.56 -12.31
CA SER A 112 8.71 2.58 -12.05
C SER A 112 9.38 1.37 -12.70
N ASP A 113 10.69 1.30 -12.62
CA ASP A 113 11.44 0.17 -13.18
C ASP A 113 11.03 -1.19 -12.61
N TYR A 114 10.46 -1.21 -11.41
CA TYR A 114 10.25 -2.43 -10.61
C TYR A 114 8.83 -2.59 -10.08
N ALA A 115 7.99 -1.58 -10.18
CA ALA A 115 6.63 -1.59 -9.63
C ALA A 115 5.73 -0.63 -10.38
N VAL A 116 4.44 -0.95 -10.40
CA VAL A 116 3.37 -0.06 -10.86
C VAL A 116 2.52 0.39 -9.68
N GLY A 117 2.02 1.62 -9.77
CA GLY A 117 1.16 2.26 -8.79
C GLY A 117 -0.10 2.81 -9.45
N ALA A 118 -1.20 2.81 -8.71
CA ALA A 118 -2.46 3.42 -9.10
C ALA A 118 -3.15 4.05 -7.89
N VAL A 119 -3.84 5.16 -8.12
CA VAL A 119 -4.65 5.87 -7.13
C VAL A 119 -6.04 6.09 -7.69
N LEU A 120 -7.05 5.57 -7.00
CA LEU A 120 -8.45 5.90 -7.23
C LEU A 120 -8.82 7.07 -6.31
N GLY A 121 -9.39 8.12 -6.88
CA GLY A 121 -9.89 9.25 -6.11
C GLY A 121 -11.03 9.97 -6.80
N GLN A 122 -11.62 10.93 -6.09
CA GLN A 122 -12.67 11.80 -6.60
C GLN A 122 -12.30 13.26 -6.34
N ARG A 123 -12.72 14.15 -7.25
CA ARG A 123 -12.47 15.58 -7.06
C ARG A 123 -13.69 16.22 -6.41
N LYS A 124 -13.53 16.71 -5.19
CA LYS A 124 -14.53 17.48 -4.45
C LYS A 124 -13.92 18.81 -4.04
N ASP A 125 -14.63 19.92 -4.28
CA ASP A 125 -14.16 21.28 -3.97
C ASP A 125 -12.75 21.59 -4.50
N LYS A 126 -12.46 21.15 -5.74
CA LYS A 126 -11.17 21.25 -6.44
C LYS A 126 -10.02 20.44 -5.83
N LYS A 127 -10.20 19.79 -4.69
CA LYS A 127 -9.24 18.89 -4.05
C LYS A 127 -9.45 17.45 -4.49
N LEU A 128 -8.36 16.67 -4.58
CA LEU A 128 -8.43 15.24 -4.83
C LEU A 128 -8.61 14.53 -3.49
N HIS A 129 -9.68 13.76 -3.36
CA HIS A 129 -9.95 12.90 -2.23
C HIS A 129 -9.62 11.47 -2.64
N VAL A 130 -8.68 10.84 -1.94
CA VAL A 130 -8.23 9.49 -2.26
C VAL A 130 -9.17 8.46 -1.64
N ILE A 131 -9.55 7.49 -2.46
CA ILE A 131 -10.43 6.37 -2.13
C ILE A 131 -9.61 5.09 -2.00
N TYR A 132 -8.58 4.90 -2.83
CA TYR A 132 -7.78 3.68 -2.78
C TYR A 132 -6.39 3.87 -3.39
N TYR A 133 -5.34 3.44 -2.69
CA TYR A 133 -4.01 3.25 -3.25
C TYR A 133 -3.78 1.79 -3.63
N ALA A 134 -3.39 1.51 -4.87
CA ALA A 134 -3.01 0.19 -5.32
C ALA A 134 -1.55 0.22 -5.80
N SER A 135 -0.78 -0.80 -5.48
CA SER A 135 0.56 -0.96 -6.04
C SER A 135 0.88 -2.43 -6.22
N ARG A 136 1.75 -2.74 -7.17
CA ARG A 136 2.22 -4.11 -7.41
C ARG A 136 3.67 -4.09 -7.90
N THR A 137 4.49 -4.97 -7.36
CA THR A 137 5.83 -5.25 -7.90
C THR A 137 5.74 -5.97 -9.24
N LEU A 138 6.58 -5.58 -10.18
CA LEU A 138 6.69 -6.22 -11.49
C LEU A 138 7.41 -7.56 -11.36
N ASP A 139 7.01 -8.54 -12.17
CA ASP A 139 7.81 -9.77 -12.35
C ASP A 139 9.04 -9.52 -13.24
N GLU A 140 9.89 -10.54 -13.40
CA GLU A 140 11.14 -10.43 -14.16
C GLU A 140 10.92 -10.06 -15.63
N ALA A 141 9.86 -10.57 -16.26
CA ALA A 141 9.54 -10.25 -17.64
C ALA A 141 9.05 -8.81 -17.77
N GLN A 142 8.14 -8.39 -16.88
CA GLN A 142 7.59 -7.04 -16.83
C GLN A 142 8.65 -5.98 -16.48
N CYS A 143 9.66 -6.32 -15.69
CA CYS A 143 10.78 -5.42 -15.41
C CYS A 143 11.58 -5.07 -16.69
N ARG A 144 11.56 -5.94 -17.71
CA ARG A 144 12.26 -5.73 -18.99
C ARG A 144 11.44 -4.94 -20.02
N TYR A 145 10.19 -4.62 -19.72
CA TYR A 145 9.34 -3.80 -20.59
C TYR A 145 9.94 -2.40 -20.79
N ALA A 146 9.68 -1.81 -21.94
CA ALA A 146 9.99 -0.40 -22.18
C ALA A 146 9.15 0.49 -21.26
N THR A 147 9.60 1.72 -20.99
CA THR A 147 8.88 2.66 -20.11
C THR A 147 7.42 2.84 -20.52
N THR A 148 7.14 3.00 -21.82
CA THR A 148 5.77 3.14 -22.34
C THR A 148 4.90 1.90 -22.07
N GLU A 149 5.48 0.71 -22.16
CA GLU A 149 4.78 -0.55 -21.87
C GLU A 149 4.49 -0.69 -20.37
N LYS A 150 5.41 -0.25 -19.51
CA LYS A 150 5.20 -0.22 -18.06
C LYS A 150 4.10 0.77 -17.66
N GLU A 151 4.06 1.95 -18.28
CA GLU A 151 2.97 2.92 -18.08
C GLU A 151 1.61 2.34 -18.50
N LEU A 152 1.53 1.69 -19.66
CA LEU A 152 0.31 1.01 -20.09
C LEU A 152 -0.08 -0.12 -19.13
N LEU A 153 0.88 -0.90 -18.64
CA LEU A 153 0.66 -1.94 -17.64
C LEU A 153 0.11 -1.35 -16.33
N ALA A 154 0.56 -0.17 -15.91
CA ALA A 154 0.01 0.52 -14.74
C ALA A 154 -1.47 0.89 -14.94
N VAL A 155 -1.85 1.32 -16.14
CA VAL A 155 -3.25 1.59 -16.52
C VAL A 155 -4.09 0.30 -16.47
N VAL A 156 -3.63 -0.78 -17.13
CA VAL A 156 -4.32 -2.08 -17.10
C VAL A 156 -4.48 -2.57 -15.67
N PHE A 157 -3.41 -2.52 -14.87
CA PHE A 157 -3.42 -2.88 -13.47
C PHE A 157 -4.47 -2.08 -12.66
N ALA A 158 -4.58 -0.78 -12.92
CA ALA A 158 -5.58 0.05 -12.23
C ALA A 158 -7.01 -0.39 -12.54
N PHE A 159 -7.33 -0.70 -13.79
CA PHE A 159 -8.66 -1.19 -14.19
C PHE A 159 -8.97 -2.60 -13.69
N GLU A 160 -7.97 -3.46 -13.51
CA GLU A 160 -8.18 -4.78 -12.90
C GLU A 160 -8.41 -4.70 -11.38
N LYS A 161 -7.93 -3.62 -10.75
CA LYS A 161 -7.96 -3.47 -9.28
C LYS A 161 -9.16 -2.70 -8.74
N PHE A 162 -9.66 -1.70 -9.48
CA PHE A 162 -10.77 -0.84 -9.07
C PHE A 162 -12.07 -1.25 -9.75
#